data_AF-A0A536GXG4-F1
#
_entry.id   AF-A0A536GXG4-F1
#
_cell.length_a   1.000
_cell.length_b   1.000
_cell.length_c   1.000
_cell.angle_alpha   90.00
_cell.angle_beta   90.00
_cell.angle_gamma   90.00
#
_symmetry.space_group_name_H-M   'P 1'
#
loop_
_entity.id
_entity.type
_entity.pdbx_description
1 polymer ?
#
loop_
_entity_poly.entity_id
_entity_poly.type
_entity_poly.pdbx_seq_one_letter_code
_entity_poly.pdbx_strand_id
1 'polypeptide(L)'
;MAVDTEREQLDPDLERIARANLKELGDIRIDDVLSFIDRGIENMPSYMDLYRRWETQQWAVGDLDFTLDRQDWLDAEDMDRKATLWSHRLFFNGEERVTSTLAPFVWAAPTPEIEIFLSTQMVDEARHTVFFDRWWHEVVGTDTKNLGELLVEIRPDTNEGYNELFYERLPSAAQRLATNPKDFDAFVEGITLYHLLIEATLALTGQRFELEAMREEGNTDRGFYRGFTAVARDESRHVNFGIKVLRDAVREDAARYAPIIQKTLVECLPLVSNTLDPPDPRYITDYGHTESEILQFAFDSLNKRLRAIGINLAA
;
A
#
# COMPACT_ATOMS: atom_id res chain seq x y z
N MET A 1 18.46 31.57 -16.35
CA MET A 1 18.93 31.33 -14.97
C MET A 1 18.43 29.95 -14.58
N ALA A 2 19.32 28.99 -14.33
CA ALA A 2 18.90 27.74 -13.71
C ALA A 2 18.41 28.10 -12.30
N VAL A 3 17.14 27.84 -12.01
CA VAL A 3 16.63 27.93 -10.64
C VAL A 3 17.25 26.74 -9.93
N ASP A 4 18.26 27.01 -9.11
CA ASP A 4 18.88 26.00 -8.27
C ASP A 4 17.81 25.58 -7.25
N THR A 5 17.10 24.51 -7.58
CA THR A 5 16.05 23.99 -6.72
C THR A 5 16.79 23.14 -5.70
N GLU A 6 16.93 23.66 -4.47
CA GLU A 6 17.61 22.97 -3.39
C GLU A 6 17.00 21.57 -3.25
N ARG A 7 17.76 20.55 -3.65
CA ARG A 7 17.29 19.15 -3.63
C ARG A 7 17.29 18.69 -2.19
N GLU A 8 16.22 17.99 -1.80
CA GLU A 8 16.19 17.25 -0.54
C GLU A 8 17.46 16.37 -0.44
N GLN A 9 18.22 16.55 0.65
CA GLN A 9 19.34 15.67 0.98
C GLN A 9 18.81 14.57 1.88
N LEU A 10 18.65 13.38 1.31
CA LEU A 10 18.32 12.18 2.08
C LEU A 10 19.55 11.73 2.87
N ASP A 11 19.30 11.16 4.04
CA ASP A 11 20.32 10.42 4.80
C ASP A 11 20.89 9.27 3.96
N PRO A 12 22.19 8.90 4.06
CA PRO A 12 22.83 7.90 3.20
C PRO A 12 22.10 6.55 3.14
N ASP A 13 21.50 6.10 4.25
CA ASP A 13 20.77 4.83 4.28
C ASP A 13 19.48 4.91 3.46
N LEU A 14 18.81 6.07 3.51
CA LEU A 14 17.65 6.35 2.65
C LEU A 14 18.06 6.48 1.19
N GLU A 15 19.20 7.09 0.91
CA GLU A 15 19.68 7.20 -0.48
C GLU A 15 19.96 5.81 -1.08
N ARG A 16 20.50 4.88 -0.28
CA ARG A 16 20.72 3.48 -0.69
C ARG A 16 19.41 2.78 -1.06
N ILE A 17 18.41 2.83 -0.19
CA ILE A 17 17.12 2.14 -0.44
C ILE A 17 16.35 2.82 -1.58
N ALA A 18 16.44 4.14 -1.69
CA ALA A 18 15.81 4.90 -2.77
C ALA A 18 16.38 4.55 -4.14
N ARG A 19 17.68 4.23 -4.23
CA ARG A 19 18.33 3.91 -5.52
C ARG A 19 18.46 2.41 -5.79
N ALA A 20 18.03 1.57 -4.86
CA ALA A 20 18.14 0.12 -5.00
C ALA A 20 17.37 -0.36 -6.23
N ASN A 21 18.06 -1.09 -7.12
CA ASN A 21 17.40 -1.84 -8.19
C ASN A 21 16.72 -3.10 -7.64
N LEU A 22 15.95 -3.80 -8.48
CA LEU A 22 15.21 -5.01 -8.07
C LEU A 22 16.09 -6.07 -7.40
N LYS A 23 17.33 -6.27 -7.85
CA LYS A 23 18.26 -7.22 -7.23
C LYS A 23 18.69 -6.75 -5.84
N GLU A 24 19.07 -5.48 -5.72
CA GLU A 24 19.49 -4.87 -4.44
C GLU A 24 18.35 -4.79 -3.43
N LEU A 25 17.10 -4.70 -3.89
CA LEU A 25 15.92 -4.76 -3.03
C LEU A 25 15.77 -6.11 -2.32
N GLY A 26 16.29 -7.20 -2.90
CA GLY A 26 16.39 -8.49 -2.20
C GLY A 26 17.25 -8.42 -0.93
N ASP A 27 18.24 -7.52 -0.89
CA ASP A 27 19.14 -7.36 0.26
C ASP A 27 18.59 -6.39 1.32
N ILE A 28 17.47 -5.71 1.05
CA ILE A 28 16.89 -4.69 1.94
C ILE A 28 15.85 -5.32 2.86
N ARG A 29 15.86 -4.94 4.15
CA ARG A 29 14.82 -5.37 5.09
C ARG A 29 13.57 -4.51 4.92
N ILE A 30 12.40 -5.13 5.03
CA ILE A 30 11.13 -4.41 4.93
C ILE A 30 11.02 -3.34 6.03
N ASP A 31 11.50 -3.61 7.24
CA ASP A 31 11.56 -2.61 8.31
C ASP A 31 12.43 -1.38 7.94
N ASP A 32 13.46 -1.55 7.11
CA ASP A 32 14.27 -0.43 6.62
C ASP A 32 13.48 0.41 5.60
N VAL A 33 12.67 -0.23 4.74
CA VAL A 33 11.74 0.47 3.84
C VAL A 33 10.68 1.21 4.64
N LEU A 34 10.07 0.58 5.65
CA LEU A 34 9.08 1.22 6.52
C LEU A 34 9.66 2.42 7.28
N SER A 35 10.96 2.40 7.58
CA SER A 35 11.66 3.54 8.19
C SER A 35 11.63 4.81 7.32
N PHE A 36 11.38 4.72 6.00
CA PHE A 36 11.14 5.90 5.15
C PHE A 36 9.91 6.69 5.56
N ILE A 37 8.88 6.00 6.03
CA ILE A 37 7.64 6.62 6.49
C ILE A 37 7.92 7.33 7.80
N ASP A 38 8.65 6.67 8.70
CA ASP A 38 9.01 7.22 10.00
C ASP A 38 9.89 8.47 9.91
N ARG A 39 10.94 8.43 9.08
CA ARG A 39 11.79 9.60 8.83
C ARG A 39 11.05 10.67 8.01
N GLY A 40 10.14 10.24 7.14
CA GLY A 40 9.20 11.12 6.43
C GLY A 40 8.28 11.87 7.39
N ILE A 41 7.83 11.25 8.48
CA ILE A 41 7.04 11.91 9.52
C ILE A 41 7.83 13.04 10.21
N GLU A 42 9.12 12.83 10.48
CA GLU A 42 9.97 13.78 11.20
C GLU A 42 10.23 15.05 10.39
N ASN A 43 10.63 14.91 9.13
CA ASN A 43 11.03 16.04 8.27
C ASN A 43 9.93 16.50 7.28
N MET A 44 8.87 15.70 7.11
CA MET A 44 7.71 15.90 6.23
C MET A 44 8.05 16.42 4.83
N PRO A 45 8.29 15.53 3.84
CA PRO A 45 8.68 15.95 2.50
C PRO A 45 7.61 16.80 1.83
N SER A 46 7.99 17.72 0.94
CA SER A 46 7.00 18.39 0.10
C SER A 46 6.40 17.42 -0.92
N TYR A 47 5.24 17.76 -1.51
CA TYR A 47 4.65 16.96 -2.59
C TYR A 47 5.62 16.82 -3.78
N MET A 48 6.41 17.86 -4.04
CA MET A 48 7.43 17.83 -5.11
C MET A 48 8.66 17.01 -4.72
N ASP A 49 8.99 16.86 -3.44
CA ASP A 49 10.04 15.93 -3.01
C ASP A 49 9.58 14.49 -3.21
N LEU A 50 8.32 14.19 -2.90
CA LEU A 50 7.73 12.87 -3.17
C LEU A 50 7.71 12.55 -4.67
N TYR A 51 7.37 13.52 -5.53
CA TYR A 51 7.49 13.39 -6.98
C TYR A 51 8.95 13.10 -7.42
N ARG A 52 9.92 13.86 -6.92
CA ARG A 52 11.35 13.64 -7.28
C ARG A 52 11.84 12.28 -6.81
N ARG A 53 11.39 11.80 -5.65
CA ARG A 53 11.69 10.44 -5.17
C ARG A 53 11.14 9.40 -6.15
N TRP A 54 9.89 9.56 -6.60
CA TRP A 54 9.31 8.71 -7.63
C TRP A 54 10.18 8.64 -8.89
N GLU A 55 10.68 9.77 -9.41
CA GLU A 55 11.55 9.78 -10.61
C GLU A 55 12.80 8.91 -10.45
N THR A 56 13.34 8.81 -9.23
CA THR A 56 14.56 8.05 -8.93
C THR A 56 14.33 6.59 -8.54
N GLN A 57 13.08 6.21 -8.26
CA GLN A 57 12.70 4.91 -7.68
C GLN A 57 12.02 3.97 -8.70
N GLN A 58 12.17 4.25 -9.99
CA GLN A 58 11.52 3.47 -11.05
C GLN A 58 12.03 2.02 -11.12
N TRP A 59 11.11 1.11 -11.40
CA TRP A 59 11.37 -0.30 -11.67
C TRP A 59 10.40 -0.81 -12.74
N ALA A 60 10.80 -1.84 -13.49
CA ALA A 60 9.97 -2.44 -14.50
C ALA A 60 9.51 -3.81 -14.05
N VAL A 61 8.19 -4.06 -14.10
CA VAL A 61 7.66 -5.39 -13.80
C VAL A 61 8.36 -6.42 -14.67
N GLY A 62 8.52 -6.14 -15.97
CA GLY A 62 9.15 -7.02 -16.96
C GLY A 62 10.57 -7.51 -16.64
N ASP A 63 11.28 -6.85 -15.73
CA ASP A 63 12.63 -7.24 -15.30
C ASP A 63 12.61 -8.30 -14.17
N LEU A 64 11.43 -8.61 -13.62
CA LEU A 64 11.25 -9.68 -12.63
C LEU A 64 11.30 -11.05 -13.30
N ASP A 65 12.17 -11.91 -12.75
CA ASP A 65 12.29 -13.33 -13.07
C ASP A 65 11.56 -14.15 -12.00
N PHE A 66 10.45 -14.78 -12.39
CA PHE A 66 9.63 -15.63 -11.53
C PHE A 66 9.95 -17.13 -11.65
N THR A 67 11.06 -17.50 -12.30
CA THR A 67 11.41 -18.91 -12.54
C THR A 67 11.55 -19.69 -11.22
N LEU A 68 12.18 -19.08 -10.21
CA LEU A 68 12.35 -19.71 -8.89
C LEU A 68 11.01 -19.76 -8.13
N ASP A 69 10.22 -18.69 -8.18
CA ASP A 69 8.87 -18.66 -7.60
C ASP A 69 7.97 -19.76 -8.18
N ARG A 70 8.05 -19.99 -9.50
CA ARG A 70 7.33 -21.10 -10.17
C ARG A 70 7.81 -22.47 -9.68
N GLN A 71 9.11 -22.65 -9.47
CA GLN A 71 9.66 -23.89 -8.94
C GLN A 71 9.14 -24.15 -7.52
N ASP A 72 9.22 -23.14 -6.64
CA ASP A 72 8.68 -23.22 -5.29
C ASP A 72 7.19 -23.55 -5.30
N TRP A 73 6.41 -22.91 -6.16
CA TRP A 73 4.98 -23.18 -6.30
C TRP A 73 4.68 -24.62 -6.71
N LEU A 74 5.48 -25.20 -7.61
CA LEU A 74 5.33 -26.59 -8.06
C LEU A 74 5.70 -27.61 -6.97
N ASP A 75 6.65 -27.26 -6.11
CA ASP A 75 7.11 -28.10 -5.00
C ASP A 75 6.28 -27.90 -3.72
N ALA A 76 5.54 -26.80 -3.61
CA ALA A 76 4.73 -26.44 -2.45
C ALA A 76 3.63 -27.46 -2.12
N GLU A 77 3.43 -27.68 -0.82
CA GLU A 77 2.32 -28.50 -0.32
C GLU A 77 0.98 -27.77 -0.51
N ASP A 78 -0.12 -28.53 -0.40
CA ASP A 78 -1.48 -27.98 -0.59
C ASP A 78 -1.81 -26.85 0.40
N MET A 79 -1.27 -26.93 1.63
CA MET A 79 -1.46 -25.88 2.64
C MET A 79 -0.75 -24.59 2.27
N ASP A 80 0.53 -24.66 1.89
CA ASP A 80 1.33 -23.49 1.50
C ASP A 80 0.74 -22.80 0.26
N ARG A 81 0.28 -23.60 -0.71
CA ARG A 81 -0.42 -23.09 -1.90
C ARG A 81 -1.67 -22.32 -1.54
N LYS A 82 -2.48 -22.84 -0.62
CA LYS A 82 -3.71 -22.17 -0.17
C LYS A 82 -3.42 -20.88 0.59
N ALA A 83 -2.43 -20.90 1.49
CA ALA A 83 -2.01 -19.71 2.24
C ALA A 83 -1.49 -18.62 1.30
N THR A 84 -0.60 -18.98 0.37
CA THR A 84 -0.04 -18.07 -0.65
C THR A 84 -1.15 -17.46 -1.52
N LEU A 85 -2.04 -18.29 -2.06
CA LEU A 85 -3.17 -17.80 -2.88
C LEU A 85 -4.10 -16.89 -2.08
N TRP A 86 -4.34 -17.18 -0.80
CA TRP A 86 -5.17 -16.32 0.02
C TRP A 86 -4.53 -14.93 0.20
N SER A 87 -3.26 -14.84 0.61
CA SER A 87 -2.58 -13.55 0.79
C SER A 87 -2.51 -12.77 -0.52
N HIS A 88 -2.01 -13.40 -1.58
CA HIS A 88 -1.85 -12.73 -2.87
C HIS A 88 -3.18 -12.31 -3.49
N ARG A 89 -4.30 -13.01 -3.24
CA ARG A 89 -5.63 -12.56 -3.67
C ARG A 89 -6.01 -11.25 -2.99
N LEU A 90 -5.76 -11.11 -1.69
CA LEU A 90 -6.08 -9.89 -0.95
C LEU A 90 -5.28 -8.70 -1.48
N PHE A 91 -3.98 -8.89 -1.74
CA PHE A 91 -3.17 -7.84 -2.37
C PHE A 91 -3.61 -7.55 -3.78
N PHE A 92 -3.71 -8.54 -4.67
CA PHE A 92 -4.02 -8.29 -6.08
C PHE A 92 -5.38 -7.59 -6.27
N ASN A 93 -6.43 -8.04 -5.57
CA ASN A 93 -7.70 -7.31 -5.59
C ASN A 93 -7.55 -5.90 -5.03
N GLY A 94 -6.67 -5.70 -4.04
CA GLY A 94 -6.43 -4.42 -3.40
C GLY A 94 -5.81 -3.46 -4.40
N GLU A 95 -4.68 -3.85 -5.00
CA GLU A 95 -3.94 -3.12 -6.03
C GLU A 95 -4.84 -2.73 -7.21
N GLU A 96 -5.70 -3.64 -7.69
CA GLU A 96 -6.63 -3.31 -8.77
C GLU A 96 -7.70 -2.30 -8.35
N ARG A 97 -8.22 -2.42 -7.12
CA ARG A 97 -9.25 -1.52 -6.59
C ARG A 97 -8.71 -0.12 -6.36
N VAL A 98 -7.52 -0.01 -5.79
CA VAL A 98 -6.85 1.27 -5.57
C VAL A 98 -6.51 1.91 -6.93
N THR A 99 -6.00 1.13 -7.90
CA THR A 99 -5.79 1.59 -9.29
C THR A 99 -7.06 2.15 -9.94
N SER A 100 -8.17 1.39 -9.89
CA SER A 100 -9.41 1.73 -10.60
C SER A 100 -10.17 2.89 -9.96
N THR A 101 -9.92 3.19 -8.68
CA THR A 101 -10.63 4.23 -7.91
C THR A 101 -9.83 5.51 -7.69
N LEU A 102 -8.54 5.55 -8.05
CA LEU A 102 -7.69 6.71 -7.78
C LEU A 102 -7.92 7.92 -8.72
N ALA A 103 -8.37 7.71 -9.96
CA ALA A 103 -8.52 8.81 -10.92
C ALA A 103 -9.40 9.99 -10.43
N PRO A 104 -10.55 9.76 -9.75
CA PRO A 104 -11.31 10.83 -9.10
C PRO A 104 -10.56 11.62 -8.03
N PHE A 105 -9.61 11.02 -7.32
CA PHE A 105 -8.76 11.74 -6.36
C PHE A 105 -7.82 12.70 -7.08
N VAL A 106 -7.23 12.28 -8.20
CA VAL A 106 -6.37 13.15 -9.02
C VAL A 106 -7.18 14.35 -9.51
N TRP A 107 -8.39 14.10 -10.04
CA TRP A 107 -9.27 15.16 -10.51
C TRP A 107 -9.75 16.12 -9.42
N ALA A 108 -9.92 15.62 -8.19
CA ALA A 108 -10.33 16.40 -7.02
C ALA A 108 -9.16 17.01 -6.23
N ALA A 109 -7.92 16.89 -6.72
CA ALA A 109 -6.74 17.43 -6.06
C ALA A 109 -6.90 18.93 -5.78
N PRO A 110 -6.67 19.40 -4.54
CA PRO A 110 -6.90 20.80 -4.16
C PRO A 110 -5.80 21.75 -4.66
N THR A 111 -4.62 21.22 -5.01
CA THR A 111 -3.51 21.99 -5.59
C THR A 111 -2.84 21.23 -6.73
N PRO A 112 -2.18 21.94 -7.67
CA PRO A 112 -1.43 21.30 -8.76
C PRO A 112 -0.32 20.36 -8.28
N GLU A 113 0.37 20.66 -7.18
CA GLU A 113 1.43 19.80 -6.65
C GLU A 113 0.89 18.47 -6.14
N ILE A 114 -0.31 18.48 -5.55
CA ILE A 114 -1.02 17.26 -5.15
C ILE A 114 -1.48 16.47 -6.38
N GLU A 115 -2.02 17.15 -7.39
CA GLU A 115 -2.44 16.53 -8.66
C GLU A 115 -1.26 15.83 -9.36
N ILE A 116 -0.11 16.50 -9.43
CA ILE A 116 1.13 15.97 -10.02
C ILE A 116 1.58 14.72 -9.27
N PHE A 117 1.61 14.74 -7.93
CA PHE A 117 2.02 13.55 -7.17
C PHE A 117 1.01 12.40 -7.29
N LEU A 118 -0.29 12.66 -7.18
CA LEU A 118 -1.30 11.60 -7.33
C LEU A 118 -1.26 10.96 -8.73
N SER A 119 -0.86 11.71 -9.76
CA SER A 119 -0.63 11.17 -11.10
C SER A 119 0.52 10.15 -11.13
N THR A 120 1.56 10.31 -10.29
CA THR A 120 2.62 9.29 -10.17
C THR A 120 2.12 8.05 -9.45
N GLN A 121 1.30 8.22 -8.41
CA GLN A 121 0.67 7.10 -7.71
C GLN A 121 -0.19 6.26 -8.67
N MET A 122 -1.00 6.87 -9.55
CA MET A 122 -1.75 6.11 -10.57
C MET A 122 -0.87 5.17 -11.41
N VAL A 123 0.37 5.58 -11.72
CA VAL A 123 1.31 4.74 -12.47
C VAL A 123 1.84 3.60 -11.59
N ASP A 124 2.11 3.86 -10.32
CA ASP A 124 2.60 2.86 -9.37
C ASP A 124 1.53 1.79 -9.11
N GLU A 125 0.27 2.18 -8.82
CA GLU A 125 -0.82 1.23 -8.58
C GLU A 125 -1.10 0.33 -9.82
N ALA A 126 -1.09 0.93 -11.01
CA ALA A 126 -1.21 0.19 -12.25
C ALA A 126 -0.05 -0.80 -12.43
N ARG A 127 1.17 -0.42 -12.04
CA ARG A 127 2.34 -1.30 -12.03
C ARG A 127 2.16 -2.45 -11.04
N HIS A 128 1.63 -2.20 -9.84
CA HIS A 128 1.36 -3.21 -8.82
C HIS A 128 0.33 -4.23 -9.32
N THR A 129 -0.74 -3.76 -9.96
CA THR A 129 -1.75 -4.62 -10.61
C THR A 129 -1.10 -5.53 -11.67
N VAL A 130 -0.25 -4.98 -12.54
CA VAL A 130 0.48 -5.76 -13.56
C VAL A 130 1.48 -6.74 -12.93
N PHE A 131 2.08 -6.39 -11.80
CA PHE A 131 2.98 -7.28 -11.05
C PHE A 131 2.26 -8.54 -10.57
N PHE A 132 1.09 -8.41 -9.93
CA PHE A 132 0.32 -9.56 -9.50
C PHE A 132 -0.32 -10.34 -10.67
N ASP A 133 -0.75 -9.65 -11.72
CA ASP A 133 -1.23 -10.29 -12.96
C ASP A 133 -0.17 -11.22 -13.55
N ARG A 134 1.07 -10.74 -13.67
CA ARG A 134 2.20 -11.55 -14.14
C ARG A 134 2.51 -12.71 -13.21
N TRP A 135 2.54 -12.49 -11.90
CA TRP A 135 2.78 -13.56 -10.93
C TRP A 135 1.74 -14.68 -11.07
N TRP A 136 0.46 -14.34 -11.22
CA TRP A 136 -0.60 -15.35 -11.39
C TRP A 136 -0.40 -16.20 -12.66
N HIS A 137 -0.05 -15.57 -13.77
CA HIS A 137 0.16 -16.28 -15.03
C HIS A 137 1.45 -17.11 -15.03
N GLU A 138 2.55 -16.57 -14.49
CA GLU A 138 3.87 -17.20 -14.58
C GLU A 138 4.14 -18.21 -13.45
N VAL A 139 3.61 -17.96 -12.25
CA VAL A 139 3.85 -18.79 -11.06
C VAL A 139 2.71 -19.78 -10.84
N VAL A 140 1.45 -19.34 -10.80
CA VAL A 140 0.32 -20.26 -10.59
C VAL A 140 0.02 -21.04 -11.87
N GLY A 141 -0.02 -20.34 -13.01
CA GLY A 141 -0.34 -20.91 -14.32
C GLY A 141 -1.85 -21.01 -14.56
N THR A 142 -2.57 -19.90 -14.38
CA THR A 142 -4.01 -19.80 -14.69
C THR A 142 -4.31 -19.98 -16.18
N ASP A 143 -5.50 -20.50 -16.51
CA ASP A 143 -5.99 -20.65 -17.89
C ASP A 143 -6.72 -19.37 -18.40
N THR A 144 -6.86 -18.34 -17.56
CA THR A 144 -7.49 -17.08 -17.94
C THR A 144 -6.72 -16.39 -19.07
N LYS A 145 -7.44 -15.71 -19.98
CA LYS A 145 -6.84 -15.16 -21.21
C LYS A 145 -6.46 -13.69 -21.09
N ASN A 146 -6.97 -13.01 -20.07
CA ASN A 146 -6.78 -11.59 -19.85
C ASN A 146 -7.07 -11.25 -18.39
N LEU A 147 -6.57 -10.09 -17.97
CA LEU A 147 -6.76 -9.54 -16.63
C LEU A 147 -8.23 -9.47 -16.20
N GLY A 148 -9.15 -9.14 -17.11
CA GLY A 148 -10.58 -9.06 -16.78
C GLY A 148 -11.18 -10.41 -16.34
N GLU A 149 -10.82 -11.50 -17.02
CA GLU A 149 -11.20 -12.87 -16.61
C GLU A 149 -10.54 -13.25 -15.29
N LEU A 150 -9.25 -12.91 -15.13
CA LEU A 150 -8.50 -13.21 -13.91
C LEU A 150 -9.09 -12.52 -12.67
N LEU A 151 -9.46 -11.24 -12.78
CA LEU A 151 -10.09 -10.49 -11.68
C LEU A 151 -11.40 -11.11 -11.21
N VAL A 152 -12.15 -11.76 -12.10
CA VAL A 152 -13.36 -12.51 -11.71
C VAL A 152 -12.99 -13.79 -10.96
N GLU A 153 -11.94 -14.50 -11.39
CA GLU A 153 -11.47 -15.74 -10.75
C GLU A 153 -10.90 -15.51 -9.35
N ILE A 154 -10.15 -14.43 -9.14
CA ILE A 154 -9.45 -14.16 -7.88
C ILE A 154 -10.30 -13.43 -6.85
N ARG A 155 -11.55 -13.07 -7.17
CA ARG A 155 -12.40 -12.25 -6.30
C ARG A 155 -12.54 -12.94 -4.93
N PRO A 156 -12.34 -12.23 -3.80
CA PRO A 156 -12.40 -12.87 -2.48
C PRO A 156 -13.85 -13.21 -2.15
N ASP A 157 -14.17 -14.50 -2.01
CA ASP A 157 -15.55 -14.95 -1.74
C ASP A 157 -16.02 -14.67 -0.30
N THR A 158 -15.13 -14.38 0.66
CA THR A 158 -15.46 -14.60 2.09
C THR A 158 -15.12 -13.49 3.07
N ASN A 159 -14.46 -12.40 2.66
CA ASN A 159 -14.03 -11.39 3.61
C ASN A 159 -14.94 -10.16 3.60
N GLU A 160 -15.98 -10.17 4.44
CA GLU A 160 -16.99 -9.09 4.51
C GLU A 160 -16.37 -7.71 4.78
N GLY A 161 -15.36 -7.64 5.67
CA GLY A 161 -14.65 -6.39 5.96
C GLY A 161 -13.88 -5.87 4.75
N TYR A 162 -13.20 -6.77 4.04
CA TYR A 162 -12.51 -6.45 2.80
C TYR A 162 -13.48 -5.94 1.71
N ASN A 163 -14.61 -6.63 1.53
CA ASN A 163 -15.62 -6.24 0.55
C ASN A 163 -16.21 -4.86 0.86
N GLU A 164 -16.57 -4.60 2.12
CA GLU A 164 -17.05 -3.28 2.55
C GLU A 164 -16.01 -2.18 2.29
N LEU A 165 -14.73 -2.42 2.57
CA LEU A 165 -13.67 -1.42 2.35
C LEU A 165 -13.41 -1.17 0.86
N PHE A 166 -13.10 -2.22 0.10
CA PHE A 166 -12.59 -2.10 -1.27
C PHE A 166 -13.67 -2.07 -2.36
N TYR A 167 -14.84 -2.66 -2.12
CA TYR A 167 -15.91 -2.75 -3.11
C TYR A 167 -17.09 -1.80 -2.84
N GLU A 168 -17.23 -1.28 -1.62
CA GLU A 168 -18.30 -0.34 -1.28
C GLU A 168 -17.75 1.04 -0.91
N ARG A 169 -16.96 1.15 0.17
CA ARG A 169 -16.53 2.45 0.72
C ARG A 169 -15.55 3.19 -0.18
N LEU A 170 -14.49 2.53 -0.64
CA LEU A 170 -13.48 3.17 -1.49
C LEU A 170 -14.08 3.63 -2.84
N PRO A 171 -14.84 2.79 -3.58
CA PRO A 171 -15.53 3.24 -4.79
C PRO A 171 -16.55 4.37 -4.53
N SER A 172 -17.26 4.33 -3.40
CA SER A 172 -18.21 5.40 -3.02
C SER A 172 -17.51 6.73 -2.74
N ALA A 173 -16.36 6.71 -2.06
CA ALA A 173 -15.53 7.88 -1.84
C ALA A 173 -15.04 8.47 -3.17
N ALA A 174 -14.52 7.62 -4.06
CA ALA A 174 -14.10 8.02 -5.40
C ALA A 174 -15.25 8.62 -6.21
N GLN A 175 -16.44 8.00 -6.19
CA GLN A 175 -17.62 8.50 -6.90
C GLN A 175 -18.09 9.86 -6.35
N ARG A 176 -18.02 10.07 -5.03
CA ARG A 176 -18.34 11.37 -4.41
C ARG A 176 -17.39 12.46 -4.90
N LEU A 177 -16.09 12.18 -4.94
CA LEU A 177 -15.09 13.10 -5.47
C LEU A 177 -15.29 13.40 -6.96
N ALA A 178 -15.63 12.40 -7.77
CA ALA A 178 -15.96 12.59 -9.18
C ALA A 178 -17.18 13.51 -9.37
N THR A 179 -18.17 13.39 -8.49
CA THR A 179 -19.42 14.15 -8.58
C THR A 179 -19.26 15.59 -8.08
N ASN A 180 -18.44 15.81 -7.05
CA ASN A 180 -18.13 17.13 -6.53
C ASN A 180 -16.62 17.29 -6.25
N PRO A 181 -15.81 17.57 -7.29
CA PRO A 181 -14.34 17.63 -7.17
C PRO A 181 -13.82 18.75 -6.25
N LYS A 182 -14.69 19.68 -5.83
CA LYS A 182 -14.35 20.78 -4.90
C LYS A 182 -14.72 20.47 -3.45
N ASP A 183 -15.28 19.29 -3.18
CA ASP A 183 -15.61 18.84 -1.83
C ASP A 183 -14.33 18.41 -1.10
N PHE A 184 -13.65 19.36 -0.48
CA PHE A 184 -12.42 19.07 0.27
C PHE A 184 -12.68 18.22 1.54
N ASP A 185 -13.89 18.28 2.11
CA ASP A 185 -14.25 17.40 3.23
C ASP A 185 -14.31 15.93 2.77
N ALA A 186 -14.88 15.68 1.58
CA ALA A 186 -14.82 14.37 0.94
C ALA A 186 -13.40 13.94 0.58
N PHE A 187 -12.54 14.89 0.20
CA PHE A 187 -11.13 14.60 -0.10
C PHE A 187 -10.40 14.15 1.15
N VAL A 188 -10.57 14.84 2.29
CA VAL A 188 -10.00 14.44 3.58
C VAL A 188 -10.52 13.07 4.05
N GLU A 189 -11.82 12.82 3.91
CA GLU A 189 -12.43 11.51 4.19
C GLU A 189 -11.82 10.40 3.30
N GLY A 190 -11.70 10.66 2.00
CA GLY A 190 -11.12 9.73 1.03
C GLY A 190 -9.65 9.44 1.31
N ILE A 191 -8.82 10.45 1.59
CA ILE A 191 -7.40 10.28 1.93
C ILE A 191 -7.24 9.50 3.26
N THR A 192 -8.17 9.69 4.20
CA THR A 192 -8.19 8.90 5.45
C THR A 192 -8.49 7.43 5.17
N LEU A 193 -9.46 7.14 4.29
CA LEU A 193 -9.81 5.77 3.93
C LEU A 193 -8.72 5.09 3.10
N TYR A 194 -8.24 5.75 2.04
CA TYR A 194 -7.29 5.18 1.11
C TYR A 194 -5.89 5.14 1.73
N HIS A 195 -5.27 6.30 1.92
CA HIS A 195 -3.85 6.36 2.28
C HIS A 195 -3.58 5.97 3.73
N LEU A 196 -4.46 6.32 4.68
CA LEU A 196 -4.21 6.04 6.09
C LEU A 196 -4.68 4.65 6.53
N LEU A 197 -5.86 4.21 6.09
CA LEU A 197 -6.42 2.92 6.51
C LEU A 197 -6.01 1.78 5.56
N ILE A 198 -6.28 1.91 4.25
CA ILE A 198 -6.03 0.83 3.28
C ILE A 198 -4.52 0.65 3.06
N GLU A 199 -3.79 1.66 2.64
CA GLU A 199 -2.35 1.50 2.38
C GLU A 199 -1.57 1.37 3.68
N ALA A 200 -1.67 2.40 4.53
CA ALA A 200 -0.75 2.50 5.64
C ALA A 200 -1.02 1.44 6.71
N THR A 201 -2.29 1.15 7.02
CA THR A 201 -2.64 0.19 8.07
C THR A 201 -2.77 -1.23 7.55
N LEU A 202 -3.53 -1.47 6.46
CA LEU A 202 -3.73 -2.83 5.95
C LEU A 202 -2.54 -3.31 5.09
N ALA A 203 -2.26 -2.63 3.98
CA ALA A 203 -1.29 -3.10 2.98
C ALA A 203 0.13 -3.20 3.55
N LEU A 204 0.64 -2.14 4.18
CA LEU A 204 1.99 -2.17 4.77
C LEU A 204 2.15 -3.19 5.90
N THR A 205 1.09 -3.48 6.64
CA THR A 205 1.12 -4.54 7.66
C THR A 205 1.27 -5.89 6.98
N GLY A 206 0.41 -6.22 6.02
CA GLY A 206 0.50 -7.50 5.29
C GLY A 206 1.85 -7.65 4.58
N GLN A 207 2.32 -6.60 3.90
CA GLN A 207 3.62 -6.57 3.24
C GLN A 207 4.75 -6.85 4.21
N ARG A 208 4.72 -6.25 5.40
CA ARG A 208 5.74 -6.49 6.42
C ARG A 208 5.82 -7.95 6.81
N PHE A 209 4.70 -8.56 7.16
CA PHE A 209 4.70 -9.95 7.64
C PHE A 209 5.06 -10.93 6.52
N GLU A 210 4.55 -10.74 5.31
CA GLU A 210 4.85 -11.60 4.17
C GLU A 210 6.33 -11.49 3.74
N LEU A 211 6.88 -10.27 3.64
CA LEU A 211 8.29 -10.07 3.32
C LEU A 211 9.23 -10.52 4.45
N GLU A 212 8.83 -10.44 5.72
CA GLU A 212 9.68 -10.96 6.79
C GLU A 212 9.68 -12.50 6.79
N ALA A 213 8.52 -13.14 6.66
CA ALA A 213 8.41 -14.60 6.56
C ALA A 213 9.25 -15.15 5.38
N MET A 214 9.10 -14.58 4.19
CA MET A 214 9.92 -14.98 3.03
C MET A 214 11.42 -14.77 3.28
N ARG A 215 11.82 -13.72 4.00
CA ARG A 215 13.24 -13.51 4.33
C ARG A 215 13.74 -14.59 5.28
N GLU A 216 12.97 -14.94 6.31
CA GLU A 216 13.34 -15.98 7.28
C GLU A 216 13.50 -17.36 6.62
N GLU A 217 12.72 -17.64 5.59
CA GLU A 217 12.81 -18.84 4.74
C GLU A 217 13.97 -18.80 3.73
N GLY A 218 14.65 -17.65 3.58
CA GLY A 218 15.75 -17.48 2.64
C GLY A 218 15.32 -17.15 1.20
N ASN A 219 14.07 -16.75 0.99
CA ASN A 219 13.44 -16.50 -0.33
C ASN A 219 13.66 -15.07 -0.85
N THR A 220 14.72 -14.38 -0.39
CA THR A 220 15.03 -12.98 -0.78
C THR A 220 15.46 -12.79 -2.23
N ASP A 221 15.84 -13.87 -2.91
CA ASP A 221 16.25 -13.85 -4.32
C ASP A 221 15.09 -14.08 -5.30
N ARG A 222 13.89 -14.35 -4.79
CA ARG A 222 12.67 -14.58 -5.56
C ARG A 222 12.17 -13.32 -6.26
N GLY A 223 11.54 -13.51 -7.42
CA GLY A 223 10.94 -12.43 -8.18
C GLY A 223 9.84 -11.74 -7.38
N PHE A 224 8.99 -12.51 -6.70
CA PHE A 224 7.91 -11.95 -5.88
C PHE A 224 8.47 -11.11 -4.74
N TYR A 225 9.47 -11.62 -4.02
CA TYR A 225 10.12 -10.89 -2.93
C TYR A 225 10.61 -9.50 -3.35
N ARG A 226 11.37 -9.46 -4.45
CA ARG A 226 11.97 -8.24 -4.99
C ARG A 226 10.92 -7.26 -5.51
N GLY A 227 9.93 -7.77 -6.24
CA GLY A 227 8.81 -6.99 -6.75
C GLY A 227 7.98 -6.41 -5.61
N PHE A 228 7.64 -7.22 -4.61
CA PHE A 228 6.81 -6.82 -3.49
C PHE A 228 7.54 -5.87 -2.53
N THR A 229 8.86 -5.98 -2.40
CA THR A 229 9.69 -4.96 -1.72
C THR A 229 9.70 -3.63 -2.50
N ALA A 230 9.70 -3.67 -3.85
CA ALA A 230 9.55 -2.48 -4.67
C ALA A 230 8.16 -1.82 -4.50
N VAL A 231 7.08 -2.63 -4.47
CA VAL A 231 5.72 -2.17 -4.14
C VAL A 231 5.73 -1.47 -2.77
N ALA A 232 6.28 -2.08 -1.72
CA ALA A 232 6.37 -1.47 -0.40
C ALA A 232 7.17 -0.14 -0.38
N ARG A 233 8.20 -0.02 -1.24
CA ARG A 233 8.92 1.25 -1.42
C ARG A 233 8.04 2.31 -2.08
N ASP A 234 7.21 1.92 -3.04
CA ASP A 234 6.24 2.79 -3.68
C ASP A 234 5.18 3.28 -2.68
N GLU A 235 4.62 2.36 -1.88
CA GLU A 235 3.70 2.65 -0.77
C GLU A 235 4.28 3.63 0.27
N SER A 236 5.59 3.59 0.52
CA SER A 236 6.23 4.54 1.43
C SER A 236 6.02 6.01 1.00
N ARG A 237 5.89 6.28 -0.31
CA ARG A 237 5.59 7.62 -0.84
C ARG A 237 4.11 7.93 -0.70
N HIS A 238 3.22 6.98 -1.02
CA HIS A 238 1.77 7.14 -0.95
C HIS A 238 1.32 7.46 0.48
N VAL A 239 1.83 6.71 1.45
CA VAL A 239 1.55 6.92 2.87
C VAL A 239 2.08 8.27 3.37
N ASN A 240 3.31 8.65 3.01
CA ASN A 240 3.85 9.97 3.37
C ASN A 240 3.01 11.11 2.78
N PHE A 241 2.53 10.95 1.54
CA PHE A 241 1.60 11.88 0.92
C PHE A 241 0.28 12.00 1.71
N GLY A 242 -0.36 10.88 2.04
CA GLY A 242 -1.60 10.88 2.82
C GLY A 242 -1.44 11.53 4.18
N ILE A 243 -0.38 11.18 4.91
CA ILE A 243 -0.04 11.81 6.20
C ILE A 243 0.12 13.32 6.03
N LYS A 244 0.84 13.77 5.00
CA LYS A 244 1.06 15.20 4.74
C LYS A 244 -0.25 15.93 4.49
N VAL A 245 -1.11 15.42 3.61
CA VAL A 245 -2.41 16.05 3.29
C VAL A 245 -3.26 16.18 4.56
N LEU A 246 -3.40 15.10 5.34
CA LEU A 246 -4.21 15.12 6.55
C LEU A 246 -3.63 16.05 7.61
N ARG A 247 -2.30 16.07 7.76
CA ARG A 247 -1.60 16.96 8.69
C ARG A 247 -1.80 18.43 8.33
N ASP A 248 -1.69 18.76 7.04
CA ASP A 248 -1.86 20.13 6.56
C ASP A 248 -3.32 20.58 6.72
N ALA A 249 -4.30 19.72 6.44
CA ALA A 249 -5.72 20.00 6.70
C ALA A 249 -5.98 20.27 8.20
N VAL A 250 -5.51 19.39 9.10
CA VAL A 250 -5.67 19.58 10.55
C VAL A 250 -4.99 20.85 11.06
N ARG A 251 -3.84 21.23 10.48
CA ARG A 251 -3.16 22.50 10.81
C ARG A 251 -3.91 23.73 10.33
N GLU A 252 -4.62 23.63 9.22
CA GLU A 252 -5.45 24.70 8.68
C GLU A 252 -6.70 24.93 9.55
N ASP A 253 -7.46 23.87 9.82
CA ASP A 253 -8.67 23.93 10.67
C ASP A 253 -8.94 22.60 11.37
N ALA A 254 -8.33 22.42 12.55
CA ALA A 254 -8.50 21.21 13.35
C ALA A 254 -9.97 20.96 13.75
N ALA A 255 -10.75 22.02 14.01
CA ALA A 255 -12.14 21.88 14.44
C ALA A 255 -13.04 21.32 13.33
N ARG A 256 -12.67 21.57 12.07
CA ARG A 256 -13.36 21.04 10.90
C ARG A 256 -12.86 19.65 10.51
N TYR A 257 -11.55 19.46 10.37
CA TYR A 257 -11.01 18.28 9.69
C TYR A 257 -10.70 17.11 10.63
N ALA A 258 -10.34 17.36 11.90
CA ALA A 258 -10.08 16.27 12.83
C ALA A 258 -11.30 15.36 13.07
N PRO A 259 -12.54 15.90 13.23
CA PRO A 259 -13.73 15.06 13.37
C PRO A 259 -14.02 14.18 12.15
N ILE A 260 -13.69 14.63 10.94
CA ILE A 260 -13.86 13.84 9.71
C ILE A 260 -12.93 12.62 9.77
N ILE A 261 -11.63 12.85 10.03
CA ILE A 261 -10.63 11.79 10.12
C ILE A 261 -11.00 10.77 11.21
N GLN A 262 -11.33 11.26 12.41
CA GLN A 262 -11.73 10.42 13.54
C GLN A 262 -12.97 9.59 13.22
N LYS A 263 -14.01 10.21 12.63
CA LYS A 263 -15.24 9.52 12.24
C LYS A 263 -14.96 8.42 11.23
N THR A 264 -14.21 8.71 10.16
CA THR A 264 -13.85 7.72 9.13
C THR A 264 -13.13 6.53 9.76
N LEU A 265 -12.17 6.77 10.67
CA LEU A 265 -11.45 5.70 11.36
C LEU A 265 -12.36 4.90 12.29
N VAL A 266 -13.20 5.55 13.11
CA VAL A 266 -14.14 4.85 14.01
C VAL A 266 -15.08 3.93 13.25
N GLU A 267 -15.55 4.36 12.07
CA GLU A 267 -16.45 3.57 11.24
C GLU A 267 -15.74 2.41 10.53
N CYS A 268 -14.48 2.58 10.14
CA CYS A 268 -13.79 1.63 9.27
C CYS A 268 -12.80 0.71 9.99
N LEU A 269 -12.26 1.09 11.16
CA LEU A 269 -11.32 0.25 11.92
C LEU A 269 -11.86 -1.14 12.29
N PRO A 270 -13.15 -1.32 12.66
CA PRO A 270 -13.69 -2.65 12.90
C PRO A 270 -13.62 -3.59 11.68
N LEU A 271 -13.55 -3.04 10.46
CA LEU A 271 -13.46 -3.81 9.22
C LEU A 271 -12.04 -4.36 8.97
N VAL A 272 -11.02 -3.75 9.59
CA VAL A 272 -9.60 -4.16 9.47
C VAL A 272 -9.39 -5.56 10.04
N SER A 273 -9.95 -5.85 11.22
CA SER A 273 -9.79 -7.17 11.85
C SER A 273 -10.39 -8.28 10.98
N ASN A 274 -11.59 -8.05 10.45
CA ASN A 274 -12.22 -9.01 9.54
C ASN A 274 -11.40 -9.20 8.26
N THR A 275 -10.78 -8.13 7.76
CA THR A 275 -9.92 -8.17 6.56
C THR A 275 -8.72 -9.11 6.72
N LEU A 276 -8.20 -9.26 7.94
CA LEU A 276 -7.03 -10.07 8.24
C LEU A 276 -7.39 -11.48 8.74
N ASP A 277 -8.68 -11.83 8.81
CA ASP A 277 -9.14 -13.16 9.24
C ASP A 277 -8.96 -14.20 8.11
N PRO A 278 -8.06 -15.19 8.27
CA PRO A 278 -7.85 -16.20 7.25
C PRO A 278 -8.91 -17.31 7.33
N PRO A 279 -9.29 -17.92 6.19
CA PRO A 279 -10.17 -19.10 6.17
C PRO A 279 -9.65 -20.28 7.00
N ASP A 280 -8.32 -20.36 7.16
CA ASP A 280 -7.64 -21.31 8.02
C ASP A 280 -6.57 -20.56 8.83
N PRO A 281 -6.61 -20.58 10.18
CA PRO A 281 -5.63 -19.89 11.03
C PRO A 281 -4.18 -20.27 10.72
N ARG A 282 -3.95 -21.46 10.16
CA ARG A 282 -2.62 -21.94 9.76
C ARG A 282 -1.96 -21.09 8.68
N TYR A 283 -2.74 -20.36 7.87
CA TYR A 283 -2.19 -19.43 6.88
C TYR A 283 -1.35 -18.31 7.52
N ILE A 284 -1.51 -18.08 8.82
CA ILE A 284 -0.72 -17.13 9.60
C ILE A 284 0.22 -17.86 10.56
N THR A 285 -0.28 -18.87 11.29
CA THR A 285 0.50 -19.49 12.38
C THR A 285 1.67 -20.35 11.91
N ASP A 286 1.57 -20.97 10.73
CA ASP A 286 2.65 -21.83 10.22
C ASP A 286 3.86 -21.01 9.75
N TYR A 287 3.67 -19.71 9.52
CA TYR A 287 4.73 -18.72 9.25
C TYR A 287 5.23 -18.01 10.53
N GLY A 288 4.95 -18.55 11.72
CA GLY A 288 5.54 -18.07 12.98
C GLY A 288 4.89 -16.82 13.58
N HIS A 289 3.71 -16.42 13.11
CA HIS A 289 3.01 -15.23 13.57
C HIS A 289 1.62 -15.56 14.12
N THR A 290 1.08 -14.66 14.93
CA THR A 290 -0.32 -14.71 15.38
C THR A 290 -1.11 -13.54 14.82
N GLU A 291 -2.41 -13.75 14.60
CA GLU A 291 -3.33 -12.68 14.19
C GLU A 291 -3.26 -11.47 15.16
N SER A 292 -3.13 -11.74 16.45
CA SER A 292 -2.99 -10.70 17.47
C SER A 292 -1.71 -9.87 17.32
N GLU A 293 -0.58 -10.47 16.95
CA GLU A 293 0.66 -9.73 16.65
C GLU A 293 0.52 -8.85 15.41
N ILE A 294 -0.14 -9.36 14.37
CA ILE A 294 -0.42 -8.61 13.14
C ILE A 294 -1.30 -7.39 13.44
N LEU A 295 -2.40 -7.60 14.16
CA LEU A 295 -3.31 -6.52 14.56
C LEU A 295 -2.61 -5.50 15.47
N GLN A 296 -1.83 -5.96 16.44
CA GLN A 296 -1.10 -5.07 17.34
C GLN A 296 -0.14 -4.16 16.55
N PHE A 297 0.63 -4.73 15.61
CA PHE A 297 1.49 -3.95 14.73
C PHE A 297 0.71 -2.93 13.90
N ALA A 298 -0.42 -3.35 13.29
CA ALA A 298 -1.27 -2.46 12.48
C ALA A 298 -1.75 -1.24 13.28
N PHE A 299 -2.24 -1.47 14.52
CA PHE A 299 -2.73 -0.40 15.39
C PHE A 299 -1.59 0.48 15.94
N ASP A 300 -0.45 -0.08 16.31
CA ASP A 300 0.71 0.71 16.76
C ASP A 300 1.23 1.63 15.66
N SER A 301 1.32 1.10 14.43
CA SER A 301 1.71 1.84 13.24
C SER A 301 0.71 2.95 12.92
N LEU A 302 -0.60 2.66 12.94
CA LEU A 302 -1.65 3.67 12.78
C LEU A 302 -1.54 4.79 13.84
N ASN A 303 -1.39 4.42 15.11
CA ASN A 303 -1.27 5.38 16.21
C ASN A 303 -0.06 6.31 16.04
N LYS A 304 1.06 5.80 15.52
CA LYS A 304 2.23 6.63 15.20
C LYS A 304 1.91 7.69 14.14
N ARG A 305 1.18 7.32 13.09
CA ARG A 305 0.78 8.22 12.01
C ARG A 305 -0.26 9.25 12.47
N LEU A 306 -1.21 8.85 13.30
CA LEU A 306 -2.20 9.78 13.88
C LEU A 306 -1.53 10.85 14.73
N ARG A 307 -0.52 10.48 15.54
CA ARG A 307 0.29 11.47 16.28
C ARG A 307 0.99 12.45 15.34
N ALA A 308 1.49 11.99 14.19
CA ALA A 308 2.13 12.85 13.19
C ALA A 308 1.15 13.84 12.54
N ILE A 309 -0.09 13.39 12.29
CA ILE A 309 -1.18 14.20 11.74
C ILE A 309 -1.69 15.22 12.78
N GLY A 310 -1.58 14.90 14.07
CA GLY A 310 -2.13 15.71 15.17
C GLY A 310 -3.51 15.24 15.64
N ILE A 311 -3.85 13.98 15.38
CA ILE A 311 -5.11 13.35 15.79
C ILE A 311 -4.88 12.49 17.03
N ASN A 312 -5.83 12.58 17.97
CA ASN A 312 -5.94 11.66 19.08
C ASN A 312 -7.31 10.96 19.00
N LEU A 313 -7.33 9.63 18.86
CA LEU A 313 -8.58 8.85 18.80
C LEU A 313 -9.29 8.74 20.15
N ALA A 314 -8.59 9.00 21.26
CA ALA A 314 -9.16 8.97 22.61
C ALA A 314 -9.69 10.34 23.09
N ALA A 315 -9.61 11.38 22.25
CA ALA A 315 -10.02 12.75 22.55
C ALA A 315 -11.37 13.09 21.89
#